data_AF-W9ZF53-F1
#
_entry.id   AF-W9ZF53-F1
#
_cell.length_a   1.000
_cell.length_b   1.000
_cell.length_c   1.000
_cell.angle_alpha   90.00
_cell.angle_beta   90.00
_cell.angle_gamma   90.00
#
_symmetry.space_group_name_H-M   'P 1'
#
loop_
_entity.id
_entity.type
_entity.pdbx_description
1 polymer ?
#
loop_
_entity_poly.entity_id
_entity_poly.type
_entity_poly.pdbx_seq_one_letter_code
_entity_poly.pdbx_strand_id
1 'polypeptide(L)'
;MSDQISSYAVKFISHTDTADQIDDALRQCWLCSRPVYIMLPTDMIEMKIKSGNLMIHLNLQASLNDPRKEDPIVEVILKPLYTAKKPILLIDTFAIRFSYSISELNTIDFQNIHIGVGYSEYQVVQMKGVLRKLAEQLDSSKLSLMRSPDITRTLSAEVEDPSPTITHAWLWPRLSKFLRETDIVVTETGSPNFGIWDTKFPSSVTALSQLFWGSIG
;
A
#
# COMPACT_ATOMS: atom_id res chain seq x y z
N MET A 1 -3.63 -0.16 -25.71
CA MET A 1 -2.67 0.58 -24.87
C MET A 1 -3.21 0.75 -23.45
N SER A 2 -4.47 1.18 -23.28
CA SER A 2 -5.19 1.20 -21.99
C SER A 2 -5.06 -0.08 -21.16
N ASP A 3 -5.18 -1.23 -21.80
CA ASP A 3 -5.28 -2.54 -21.13
C ASP A 3 -3.96 -2.98 -20.49
N GLN A 4 -2.82 -2.38 -20.88
CA GLN A 4 -1.51 -2.68 -20.30
C GLN A 4 -1.27 -1.93 -18.98
N ILE A 5 -1.97 -0.82 -18.75
CA ILE A 5 -1.77 0.07 -17.60
C ILE A 5 -2.98 0.13 -16.66
N SER A 6 -4.12 -0.42 -17.07
CA SER A 6 -5.38 -0.43 -16.31
C SER A 6 -5.67 -1.82 -15.76
N SER A 7 -6.32 -1.90 -14.60
CA SER A 7 -6.83 -3.18 -14.07
C SER A 7 -8.09 -3.66 -14.78
N TYR A 8 -8.85 -2.72 -15.33
CA TYR A 8 -10.06 -2.96 -16.11
C TYR A 8 -10.18 -1.88 -17.17
N ALA A 9 -10.58 -2.26 -18.38
CA ALA A 9 -10.80 -1.35 -19.48
C ALA A 9 -12.12 -1.70 -20.16
N VAL A 10 -12.98 -0.70 -20.32
CA VAL A 10 -14.28 -0.87 -20.97
C VAL A 10 -14.48 0.16 -22.07
N LYS A 11 -15.06 -0.32 -23.15
CA LYS A 11 -15.41 0.46 -24.33
C LYS A 11 -16.89 0.25 -24.59
N PHE A 12 -17.69 1.28 -24.41
CA PHE A 12 -19.13 1.12 -24.59
C PHE A 12 -19.46 0.89 -26.07
N ILE A 13 -20.28 -0.15 -26.31
CA ILE A 13 -20.79 -0.52 -27.65
C ILE A 13 -22.28 -0.19 -27.76
N SER A 14 -23.00 -0.21 -26.63
CA SER A 14 -24.44 0.06 -26.52
C SER A 14 -24.73 0.81 -25.23
N HIS A 15 -25.74 1.69 -25.25
CA HIS A 15 -26.21 2.44 -24.09
C HIS A 15 -26.98 1.57 -23.08
N THR A 16 -27.47 0.39 -23.50
CA THR A 16 -28.36 -0.45 -22.67
C THR A 16 -27.71 -0.93 -21.39
N ASP A 17 -26.41 -1.27 -21.47
CA ASP A 17 -25.65 -1.94 -20.41
C ASP A 17 -24.54 -1.02 -19.87
N THR A 18 -24.56 0.27 -20.25
CA THR A 18 -23.52 1.25 -19.88
C THR A 18 -23.49 1.48 -18.37
N ALA A 19 -24.64 1.51 -17.69
CA ALA A 19 -24.71 1.69 -16.24
C ALA A 19 -23.98 0.54 -15.50
N ASP A 20 -24.26 -0.71 -15.88
CA ASP A 20 -23.62 -1.89 -15.27
C ASP A 20 -22.11 -1.90 -15.53
N GLN A 21 -21.69 -1.54 -16.74
CA GLN A 21 -20.28 -1.46 -17.10
C GLN A 21 -19.50 -0.35 -16.35
N ILE A 22 -20.16 0.77 -16.05
CA ILE A 22 -19.57 1.82 -15.20
C ILE A 22 -19.41 1.30 -13.77
N ASP A 23 -20.45 0.66 -13.23
CA ASP A 23 -20.44 0.10 -11.88
C ASP A 23 -19.32 -0.94 -11.71
N ASP A 24 -19.16 -1.83 -12.69
CA ASP A 24 -18.07 -2.81 -12.73
C ASP A 24 -16.70 -2.13 -12.79
N ALA A 25 -16.52 -1.11 -13.63
CA ALA A 25 -15.26 -0.38 -13.71
C ALA A 25 -14.90 0.29 -12.38
N LEU A 26 -15.86 0.95 -11.72
CA LEU A 26 -15.67 1.60 -10.42
C LEU A 26 -15.36 0.56 -9.33
N ARG A 27 -16.06 -0.58 -9.35
CA ARG A 27 -15.80 -1.69 -8.43
C ARG A 27 -14.40 -2.25 -8.61
N GLN A 28 -13.94 -2.46 -9.84
CA GLN A 28 -12.58 -2.95 -10.12
C GLN A 28 -11.53 -1.92 -9.68
N CYS A 29 -11.76 -0.63 -9.93
CA CYS A 29 -10.88 0.46 -9.49
C CYS A 29 -10.66 0.40 -7.97
N TRP A 30 -11.76 0.29 -7.22
CA TRP A 30 -11.75 0.20 -5.76
C TRP A 30 -11.07 -1.09 -5.26
N LEU A 31 -11.51 -2.25 -5.75
CA LEU A 31 -11.04 -3.55 -5.28
C LEU A 31 -9.56 -3.79 -5.62
N CYS A 32 -9.13 -3.39 -6.82
CA CYS A 32 -7.75 -3.58 -7.25
C CYS A 32 -6.82 -2.47 -6.77
N SER A 33 -7.34 -1.32 -6.33
CA SER A 33 -6.55 -0.11 -6.07
C SER A 33 -5.64 0.24 -7.25
N ARG A 34 -6.18 0.10 -8.46
CA ARG A 34 -5.48 0.29 -9.74
C ARG A 34 -6.36 1.11 -10.68
N PRO A 35 -5.77 1.91 -11.57
CA PRO A 35 -6.54 2.70 -12.51
C PRO A 35 -7.40 1.82 -13.41
N VAL A 36 -8.53 2.38 -13.86
CA VAL A 36 -9.42 1.78 -14.85
C VAL A 36 -9.60 2.74 -16.02
N TYR A 37 -9.92 2.20 -17.19
CA TYR A 37 -10.15 2.99 -18.39
C TYR A 37 -11.59 2.83 -18.86
N ILE A 38 -12.28 3.95 -19.06
CA ILE A 38 -13.64 3.99 -19.60
C ILE A 38 -13.60 4.83 -20.88
N MET A 39 -14.01 4.23 -22.00
CA MET A 39 -14.16 4.93 -23.28
C MET A 39 -15.64 5.12 -23.58
N LEU A 40 -16.07 6.39 -23.62
CA LEU A 40 -17.40 6.81 -24.03
C LEU A 40 -17.36 7.30 -25.50
N PRO A 41 -18.03 6.61 -26.44
CA PRO A 41 -18.18 7.09 -27.82
C PRO A 41 -18.91 8.43 -27.87
N THR A 42 -18.52 9.30 -28.81
CA THR A 42 -19.06 10.66 -28.92
C THR A 42 -20.56 10.69 -29.26
N ASP A 43 -21.02 9.71 -30.04
CA ASP A 43 -22.43 9.53 -30.40
C ASP A 43 -23.30 9.03 -29.23
N MET A 44 -22.69 8.53 -28.15
CA MET A 44 -23.41 8.05 -26.97
C MET A 44 -23.60 9.10 -25.87
N ILE A 45 -23.00 10.30 -25.99
CA ILE A 45 -22.98 11.31 -24.92
C ILE A 45 -24.39 11.77 -24.50
N GLU A 46 -25.32 11.86 -25.45
CA GLU A 46 -26.69 12.31 -25.18
C GLU A 46 -27.70 11.15 -25.00
N MET A 47 -27.25 9.90 -25.10
CA MET A 47 -28.13 8.75 -24.97
C MET A 47 -28.63 8.59 -23.53
N LYS A 48 -29.93 8.30 -23.39
CA LYS A 48 -30.55 8.03 -22.09
C LYS A 48 -30.27 6.60 -21.67
N ILE A 49 -29.77 6.43 -20.44
CA ILE A 49 -29.56 5.13 -19.80
C ILE A 49 -30.53 4.95 -18.63
N LYS A 50 -30.70 3.71 -18.17
CA LYS A 50 -31.55 3.41 -17.00
C LYS A 50 -30.88 3.95 -15.73
N SER A 51 -31.67 4.56 -14.85
CA SER A 51 -31.19 5.10 -13.57
C SER A 51 -31.25 4.12 -12.41
N GLY A 52 -31.75 2.89 -12.62
CA GLY A 52 -32.01 1.92 -11.56
C GLY A 52 -30.81 1.64 -10.66
N ASN A 53 -29.60 1.58 -11.24
CA ASN A 53 -28.36 1.32 -10.52
C ASN A 53 -28.03 2.41 -9.49
N LEU A 54 -28.45 3.66 -9.70
CA LEU A 54 -28.22 4.75 -8.74
C LEU A 54 -28.93 4.55 -7.41
N MET A 55 -29.97 3.69 -7.38
CA MET A 55 -30.69 3.32 -6.16
C MET A 55 -29.99 2.19 -5.39
N ILE A 56 -28.94 1.60 -5.95
CA ILE A 56 -28.21 0.47 -5.40
C ILE A 56 -26.80 0.94 -5.07
N HIS A 57 -26.39 0.85 -3.80
CA HIS A 57 -25.02 1.14 -3.43
C HIS A 57 -24.07 0.11 -4.05
N LEU A 58 -22.99 0.59 -4.68
CA LEU A 58 -21.92 -0.25 -5.18
C LEU A 58 -21.39 -1.16 -4.06
N ASN A 59 -21.36 -2.46 -4.32
CA ASN A 59 -20.75 -3.40 -3.41
C ASN A 59 -19.23 -3.36 -3.54
N LEU A 60 -18.61 -2.54 -2.68
CA LEU A 60 -17.17 -2.33 -2.61
C LEU A 60 -16.46 -3.27 -1.63
N GLN A 61 -17.19 -4.22 -1.03
CA GLN A 61 -16.57 -5.18 -0.11
C GLN A 61 -15.72 -6.16 -0.92
N ALA A 62 -14.44 -6.24 -0.57
CA ALA A 62 -13.58 -7.32 -1.04
C ALA A 62 -14.19 -8.65 -0.62
N SER A 63 -14.22 -9.63 -1.53
CA SER A 63 -14.67 -10.97 -1.20
C SER A 63 -13.81 -11.51 -0.06
N LEU A 64 -14.46 -12.07 0.97
CA LEU A 64 -13.75 -12.79 2.01
C LEU A 64 -13.02 -13.99 1.37
N ASN A 65 -11.85 -14.31 1.89
CA ASN A 65 -11.17 -15.54 1.53
C ASN A 65 -12.06 -16.74 1.90
N ASP A 66 -11.96 -17.83 1.13
CA ASP A 66 -12.57 -19.10 1.53
C ASP A 66 -11.91 -19.56 2.84
N PRO A 67 -12.67 -19.70 3.95
CA PRO A 67 -12.09 -20.10 5.24
C PRO A 67 -11.30 -21.41 5.14
N ARG A 68 -11.74 -22.34 4.28
CA ARG A 68 -11.08 -23.65 4.08
C ARG A 68 -9.68 -23.53 3.49
N LYS A 69 -9.39 -22.43 2.79
CA LYS A 69 -8.05 -22.12 2.26
C LYS A 69 -7.26 -21.25 3.22
N GLU A 70 -7.95 -20.31 3.87
CA GLU A 70 -7.33 -19.30 4.72
C GLU A 70 -6.87 -19.84 6.08
N ASP A 71 -7.70 -20.66 6.75
CA ASP A 71 -7.41 -21.17 8.10
C ASP A 71 -6.10 -22.00 8.14
N PRO A 72 -5.84 -22.93 7.20
CA PRO A 72 -4.58 -23.66 7.17
C PRO A 72 -3.36 -22.74 7.01
N ILE A 73 -3.49 -21.64 6.23
CA ILE A 73 -2.39 -20.70 6.01
C ILE A 73 -2.06 -19.95 7.31
N VAL A 74 -3.09 -19.50 8.02
CA VAL A 74 -2.93 -18.82 9.32
C VAL A 74 -2.22 -19.75 10.31
N GLU A 75 -2.62 -21.01 10.41
CA GLU A 75 -1.96 -22.00 11.28
C GLU A 75 -0.49 -22.22 10.88
N VAL A 76 -0.21 -22.34 9.58
CA VAL A 76 1.13 -22.52 9.03
C VAL A 76 2.03 -21.30 9.30
N ILE A 77 1.47 -20.08 9.32
CA ILE A 77 2.19 -18.83 9.63
C ILE A 77 2.45 -18.67 11.14
N LEU A 78 1.49 -19.03 12.00
CA LEU A 78 1.64 -18.89 13.45
C LEU A 78 2.80 -19.75 13.99
N LYS A 79 3.04 -20.93 13.42
CA LYS A 79 4.12 -21.84 13.84
C LYS A 79 5.53 -21.22 13.73
N PRO A 80 6.01 -20.70 12.58
CA PRO A 80 7.28 -20.01 12.48
C PRO A 80 7.30 -18.72 13.30
N LEU A 81 6.18 -17.97 13.40
CA LEU A 81 6.13 -16.77 14.25
C LEU A 81 6.42 -17.05 15.73
N TYR A 82 5.87 -18.14 16.29
CA TYR A 82 6.09 -18.50 17.70
C TYR A 82 7.44 -19.16 17.97
N THR A 83 8.04 -19.80 16.97
CA THR A 83 9.36 -20.44 17.11
C THR A 83 10.51 -19.50 16.78
N ALA A 84 10.23 -18.38 16.10
CA ALA A 84 11.22 -17.37 15.76
C ALA A 84 11.79 -16.72 17.02
N LYS A 85 13.13 -16.73 17.13
CA LYS A 85 13.86 -16.08 18.23
C LYS A 85 13.95 -14.56 18.06
N LYS A 86 13.94 -14.10 16.82
CA LYS A 86 14.16 -12.69 16.43
C LYS A 86 13.25 -12.33 15.25
N PRO A 87 11.92 -12.33 15.43
CA PRO A 87 11.01 -11.96 14.35
C PRO A 87 11.21 -10.49 13.98
N ILE A 88 11.21 -10.21 12.68
CA ILE A 88 11.29 -8.85 12.12
C ILE A 88 10.11 -8.70 11.17
N LEU A 89 9.32 -7.63 11.34
CA LEU A 89 8.30 -7.24 10.38
C LEU A 89 8.88 -6.14 9.49
N LEU A 90 9.08 -6.46 8.21
CA LEU A 90 9.50 -5.49 7.22
C LEU A 90 8.27 -5.01 6.45
N ILE A 91 7.92 -3.74 6.64
CA ILE A 91 6.85 -3.09 5.88
C ILE A 91 7.52 -2.29 4.79
N ASP A 92 7.50 -2.84 3.58
CA ASP A 92 8.05 -2.18 2.42
C ASP A 92 7.33 -2.67 1.16
N THR A 93 7.32 -1.79 0.19
CA THR A 93 6.78 -1.99 -1.14
C THR A 93 7.83 -2.51 -2.13
N PHE A 94 9.13 -2.51 -1.77
CA PHE A 94 10.25 -3.05 -2.57
C PHE A 94 11.09 -4.14 -1.92
N ALA A 95 10.85 -4.49 -0.64
CA ALA A 95 11.73 -5.34 0.14
C ALA A 95 12.14 -6.60 -0.61
N ILE A 96 11.17 -7.31 -1.19
CA ILE A 96 11.39 -8.59 -1.86
C ILE A 96 12.29 -8.46 -3.09
N ARG A 97 12.21 -7.35 -3.85
CA ARG A 97 13.03 -7.14 -5.06
C ARG A 97 14.53 -6.97 -4.75
N PHE A 98 14.87 -6.56 -3.53
CA PHE A 98 16.25 -6.35 -3.08
C PHE A 98 16.69 -7.32 -1.97
N SER A 99 15.84 -8.29 -1.59
CA SER A 99 16.06 -9.25 -0.50
C SER A 99 16.98 -10.42 -0.86
N TYR A 100 18.02 -10.20 -1.66
CA TYR A 100 18.96 -11.26 -2.07
C TYR A 100 19.69 -11.96 -0.90
N SER A 101 19.57 -11.43 0.32
CA SER A 101 20.21 -11.96 1.53
C SER A 101 19.23 -12.49 2.59
N ILE A 102 17.90 -12.48 2.36
CA ILE A 102 16.93 -13.05 3.32
C ILE A 102 16.61 -14.48 2.89
N SER A 103 16.86 -15.44 3.79
CA SER A 103 16.57 -16.86 3.53
C SER A 103 15.06 -17.08 3.41
N GLU A 104 14.60 -17.50 2.23
CA GLU A 104 13.19 -17.79 1.93
C GLU A 104 12.58 -18.78 2.93
N LEU A 105 13.34 -19.77 3.40
CA LEU A 105 12.95 -20.73 4.44
C LEU A 105 12.38 -20.08 5.71
N ASN A 106 12.82 -18.87 6.05
CA ASN A 106 12.40 -18.14 7.25
C ASN A 106 11.59 -16.88 6.92
N THR A 107 11.11 -16.77 5.68
CA THR A 107 10.34 -15.62 5.20
C THR A 107 8.87 -15.98 5.11
N ILE A 108 8.03 -15.02 5.52
CA ILE A 108 6.60 -15.02 5.29
C ILE A 108 6.30 -13.79 4.46
N ASP A 109 5.91 -14.00 3.21
CA ASP A 109 5.62 -12.95 2.25
C ASP A 109 4.12 -12.73 2.15
N PHE A 110 3.67 -11.51 2.43
CA PHE A 110 2.29 -11.09 2.30
C PHE A 110 2.12 -10.25 1.04
N GLN A 111 1.54 -10.83 -0.01
CA GLN A 111 1.19 -10.13 -1.24
C GLN A 111 -0.32 -9.96 -1.36
N ASN A 112 -0.77 -9.00 -2.18
CA ASN A 112 -2.19 -8.63 -2.26
C ASN A 112 -3.12 -9.84 -2.49
N ILE A 113 -2.73 -10.79 -3.35
CA ILE A 113 -3.56 -11.93 -3.78
C ILE A 113 -2.94 -13.32 -3.55
N HIS A 114 -1.76 -13.39 -2.94
CA HIS A 114 -1.10 -14.64 -2.59
C HIS A 114 -0.24 -14.45 -1.35
N ILE A 115 0.10 -15.57 -0.69
CA ILE A 115 0.94 -15.58 0.51
C ILE A 115 2.06 -16.59 0.31
N GLY A 116 3.30 -16.20 0.57
CA GLY A 116 4.46 -17.08 0.62
C GLY A 116 4.79 -17.46 2.05
N VAL A 117 5.00 -18.74 2.35
CA VAL A 117 5.54 -19.21 3.64
C VAL A 117 6.64 -20.22 3.36
N GLY A 118 7.90 -19.84 3.63
CA GLY A 118 9.01 -20.65 3.16
C GLY A 118 8.99 -20.73 1.63
N TYR A 119 9.20 -21.94 1.09
CA TYR A 119 9.05 -22.25 -0.34
C TYR A 119 7.61 -22.57 -0.77
N SER A 120 6.63 -22.47 0.13
CA SER A 120 5.23 -22.75 -0.20
C SER A 120 4.50 -21.48 -0.57
N GLU A 121 3.79 -21.50 -1.70
CA GLU A 121 3.00 -20.38 -2.18
C GLU A 121 1.51 -20.72 -2.17
N TYR A 122 0.71 -19.85 -1.56
CA TYR A 122 -0.72 -20.00 -1.42
C TYR A 122 -1.43 -18.97 -2.30
N GLN A 123 -1.97 -19.45 -3.42
CA GLN A 123 -2.64 -18.64 -4.44
C GLN A 123 -4.11 -18.35 -4.08
N VAL A 124 -4.63 -17.24 -4.61
CA VAL A 124 -6.06 -16.84 -4.51
C VAL A 124 -6.50 -16.61 -3.06
N VAL A 125 -5.62 -16.01 -2.25
CA VAL A 125 -5.90 -15.63 -0.87
C VAL A 125 -5.46 -14.19 -0.67
N GLN A 126 -6.39 -13.33 -0.30
CA GLN A 126 -6.14 -11.92 -0.07
C GLN A 126 -5.40 -11.70 1.26
N MET A 127 -4.32 -10.93 1.22
CA MET A 127 -3.54 -10.54 2.40
C MET A 127 -4.40 -9.97 3.52
N LYS A 128 -5.39 -9.13 3.20
CA LYS A 128 -6.23 -8.47 4.20
C LYS A 128 -6.99 -9.46 5.09
N GLY A 129 -7.49 -10.55 4.51
CA GLY A 129 -8.18 -11.59 5.28
C GLY A 129 -7.23 -12.30 6.23
N VAL A 130 -6.07 -12.72 5.71
CA VAL A 130 -5.06 -13.46 6.47
C VAL A 130 -4.51 -12.61 7.62
N LEU A 131 -4.16 -11.34 7.36
CA LEU A 131 -3.68 -10.42 8.39
C LEU A 131 -4.73 -10.17 9.47
N ARG A 132 -6.01 -10.05 9.12
CA ARG A 132 -7.10 -9.91 10.10
C ARG A 132 -7.18 -11.14 11.00
N LYS A 133 -7.24 -12.34 10.43
CA LYS A 133 -7.28 -13.59 11.21
C LYS A 133 -6.02 -13.79 12.06
N LEU A 134 -4.85 -13.45 11.52
CA LEU A 134 -3.62 -13.44 12.29
C LEU A 134 -3.73 -12.49 13.47
N ALA A 135 -4.18 -11.24 13.28
CA ALA A 135 -4.34 -10.29 14.37
C ALA A 135 -5.33 -10.78 15.45
N GLU A 136 -6.38 -11.51 15.06
CA GLU A 136 -7.37 -12.09 15.98
C GLU A 136 -6.83 -13.30 16.77
N GLN A 137 -6.00 -14.14 16.15
CA GLN A 137 -5.52 -15.40 16.73
C GLN A 137 -4.11 -15.31 17.35
N LEU A 138 -3.35 -14.26 17.02
CA LEU A 138 -1.98 -14.08 17.46
C LEU A 138 -1.90 -13.76 18.94
N ASP A 139 -1.48 -14.76 19.72
CA ASP A 139 -1.05 -14.58 21.10
C ASP A 139 0.32 -13.90 21.21
N SER A 140 0.34 -12.62 21.56
CA SER A 140 1.57 -11.82 21.69
C SER A 140 2.51 -12.31 22.80
N SER A 141 2.02 -13.06 23.79
CA SER A 141 2.85 -13.57 24.89
C SER A 141 3.82 -14.68 24.46
N LYS A 142 3.52 -15.35 23.34
CA LYS A 142 4.35 -16.41 22.75
C LYS A 142 5.41 -15.88 21.79
N LEU A 143 5.40 -14.58 21.49
CA LEU A 143 6.36 -13.97 20.60
C LEU A 143 7.66 -13.65 21.34
N SER A 144 8.79 -13.99 20.75
CA SER A 144 10.11 -13.54 21.22
C SER A 144 10.34 -12.08 20.82
N LEU A 145 9.59 -11.16 21.44
CA LEU A 145 9.75 -9.73 21.22
C LEU A 145 11.04 -9.26 21.89
N MET A 146 12.09 -9.09 21.09
CA MET A 146 13.24 -8.32 21.54
C MET A 146 12.85 -6.85 21.57
N ARG A 147 13.15 -6.17 22.68
CA ARG A 147 13.11 -4.71 22.72
C ARG A 147 14.04 -4.21 21.62
N SER A 148 13.48 -3.44 20.67
CA SER A 148 14.30 -2.73 19.70
C SER A 148 15.33 -1.89 20.47
N PRO A 149 16.58 -1.79 20.00
CA PRO A 149 17.48 -0.77 20.50
C PRO A 149 16.73 0.56 20.54
N ASP A 150 16.92 1.36 21.61
CA ASP A 150 16.43 2.73 21.63
C ASP A 150 17.18 3.48 20.52
N ILE A 151 16.61 3.47 19.31
CA ILE A 151 17.06 4.30 18.21
C ILE A 151 16.54 5.70 18.54
N THR A 152 17.26 6.41 19.42
CA THR A 152 17.26 7.86 19.34
C THR A 152 17.84 8.19 17.99
N ARG A 153 16.98 8.33 16.99
CA ARG A 153 17.34 8.94 15.72
C ARG A 153 17.79 10.34 16.09
N THR A 154 19.10 10.52 16.25
CA THR A 154 19.72 11.83 16.28
C THR A 154 19.49 12.36 14.87
N LEU A 155 18.31 12.93 14.64
CA LEU A 155 18.10 13.81 13.51
C LEU A 155 19.27 14.77 13.57
N SER A 156 19.99 14.90 12.45
CA SER A 156 21.15 15.78 12.29
C SER A 156 20.86 17.04 13.11
N ALA A 157 21.56 17.19 14.23
CA ALA A 157 21.30 18.30 15.15
C ALA A 157 21.29 19.57 14.29
N GLU A 158 20.38 20.51 14.56
CA GLU A 158 20.34 21.77 13.82
C GLU A 158 21.75 22.35 13.82
N VAL A 159 22.43 22.23 12.68
CA VAL A 159 23.74 22.85 12.52
C VAL A 159 23.41 24.33 12.42
N GLU A 160 23.69 25.07 13.49
CA GLU A 160 23.82 26.51 13.43
C GLU A 160 25.12 26.79 12.69
N ASP A 161 25.04 26.72 11.35
CA ASP A 161 26.08 27.26 10.49
C ASP A 161 25.87 28.78 10.40
N PRO A 162 26.80 29.61 10.88
CA PRO A 162 26.71 31.07 10.76
C PRO A 162 26.89 31.55 9.32
N SER A 163 27.21 30.66 8.37
CA SER A 163 27.24 30.97 6.94
C SER A 163 25.87 31.43 6.43
N PRO A 164 25.82 32.45 5.55
CA PRO A 164 24.58 32.83 4.87
C PRO A 164 24.10 31.80 3.83
N THR A 165 24.82 30.70 3.64
CA THR A 165 24.54 29.69 2.62
C THR A 165 23.56 28.63 3.11
N ILE A 166 22.47 28.44 2.39
CA ILE A 166 21.49 27.38 2.67
C ILE A 166 21.95 26.06 2.04
N THR A 167 21.95 24.98 2.83
CA THR A 167 22.29 23.63 2.38
C THR A 167 21.14 22.65 2.65
N HIS A 168 21.18 21.47 2.03
CA HIS A 168 20.21 20.40 2.34
C HIS A 168 20.25 19.98 3.81
N ALA A 169 21.45 19.87 4.39
CA ALA A 169 21.63 19.56 5.82
C ALA A 169 21.00 20.63 6.73
N TRP A 170 20.95 21.89 6.26
CA TRP A 170 20.27 22.98 6.97
C TRP A 170 18.75 22.96 6.78
N LEU A 171 18.27 22.65 5.56
CA LEU A 171 16.87 22.77 5.14
C LEU A 171 15.95 21.73 5.79
N TRP A 172 16.28 20.45 5.66
CA TRP A 172 15.33 19.36 5.98
C TRP A 172 14.96 19.28 7.46
N PRO A 173 15.89 19.34 8.43
CA PRO A 173 15.52 19.31 9.84
C PRO A 173 14.59 20.47 10.23
N ARG A 174 14.76 21.65 9.60
CA ARG A 174 13.97 22.86 9.88
C ARG A 174 12.56 22.81 9.31
N LEU A 175 12.32 22.03 8.27
CA LEU A 175 10.97 21.89 7.70
C LEU A 175 9.96 21.39 8.76
N SER A 176 10.43 20.60 9.74
CA SER A 176 9.62 20.13 10.87
C SER A 176 8.94 21.25 11.66
N LYS A 177 9.53 22.46 11.70
CA LYS A 177 8.98 23.63 12.40
C LYS A 177 7.81 24.28 11.67
N PHE A 178 7.70 24.05 10.36
CA PHE A 178 6.64 24.58 9.52
C PHE A 178 5.44 23.65 9.46
N LEU A 179 5.67 22.34 9.60
CA LEU A 179 4.63 21.33 9.56
C LEU A 179 3.76 21.37 10.81
N ARG A 180 2.47 21.20 10.61
CA ARG A 180 1.44 21.04 11.64
C ARG A 180 0.84 19.65 11.54
N GLU A 181 0.15 19.24 12.60
CA GLU A 181 -0.62 18.00 12.56
C GLU A 181 -1.66 18.07 11.43
N THR A 182 -1.94 16.93 10.79
CA THR A 182 -2.86 16.80 9.64
C THR A 182 -2.41 17.44 8.32
N ASP A 183 -1.23 18.07 8.27
CA ASP A 183 -0.67 18.54 7.01
C ASP A 183 -0.41 17.37 6.03
N ILE A 184 -0.55 17.66 4.74
CA ILE A 184 -0.19 16.75 3.64
C ILE A 184 1.11 17.25 3.01
N VAL A 185 2.16 16.44 3.10
CA VAL A 185 3.46 16.72 2.51
C VAL A 185 3.61 15.90 1.24
N VAL A 186 3.73 16.57 0.10
CA VAL A 186 3.99 15.92 -1.20
C VAL A 186 5.45 16.14 -1.56
N THR A 187 6.22 15.06 -1.75
CA THR A 187 7.61 15.14 -2.18
C THR A 187 7.77 14.73 -3.63
N GLU A 188 8.44 15.59 -4.39
CA GLU A 188 8.77 15.33 -5.78
C GLU A 188 9.97 14.37 -5.91
N THR A 189 9.96 13.65 -7.02
CA THR A 189 11.06 12.91 -7.62
C THR A 189 12.33 13.75 -7.71
N GLY A 190 13.34 13.35 -6.94
CA GLY A 190 14.62 14.04 -6.88
C GLY A 190 15.11 14.13 -5.45
N SER A 191 15.90 15.17 -5.15
CA SER A 191 16.43 15.39 -3.80
C SER A 191 15.36 15.48 -2.70
N PRO A 192 14.11 15.98 -2.92
CA PRO A 192 13.09 15.98 -1.88
C PRO A 192 12.69 14.59 -1.40
N ASN A 193 12.58 13.60 -2.28
CA ASN A 193 12.27 12.22 -1.90
C ASN A 193 13.28 11.59 -0.95
N PHE A 194 14.52 12.07 -0.92
CA PHE A 194 15.56 11.56 -0.02
C PHE A 194 15.77 12.48 1.19
N GLY A 195 15.72 13.79 0.97
CA GLY A 195 15.94 14.76 2.02
C GLY A 195 14.82 14.82 3.05
N ILE A 196 13.58 14.53 2.65
CA ILE A 196 12.44 14.56 3.57
C ILE A 196 12.59 13.58 4.75
N TRP A 197 13.38 12.51 4.59
CA TRP A 197 13.64 11.53 5.66
C TRP A 197 14.45 12.11 6.84
N ASP A 198 15.04 13.30 6.67
CA ASP A 198 15.68 14.07 7.75
C ASP A 198 14.72 15.04 8.43
N THR A 199 13.47 15.14 7.96
CA THR A 199 12.42 15.97 8.56
C THR A 199 11.64 15.17 9.59
N LYS A 200 11.52 15.69 10.82
CA LYS A 200 10.58 15.14 11.81
C LYS A 200 9.16 15.56 11.48
N PHE A 201 8.27 14.59 11.28
CA PHE A 201 6.86 14.89 11.12
C PHE A 201 6.14 14.99 12.47
N PRO A 202 5.30 16.02 12.67
CA PRO A 202 4.26 16.01 13.69
C PRO A 202 3.36 14.79 13.59
N SER A 203 2.58 14.54 14.65
CA SER A 203 1.61 13.44 14.63
C SER A 203 0.58 13.67 13.52
N SER A 204 0.09 12.59 12.91
CA SER A 204 -0.98 12.63 11.91
C SER A 204 -0.67 13.39 10.61
N VAL A 205 0.59 13.70 10.30
CA VAL A 205 0.99 14.18 8.97
C VAL A 205 0.90 13.05 7.94
N THR A 206 0.37 13.37 6.76
CA THR A 206 0.33 12.43 5.63
C THR A 206 1.46 12.77 4.66
N ALA A 207 2.37 11.83 4.44
CA ALA A 207 3.43 11.98 3.45
C ALA A 207 3.07 11.22 2.16
N LEU A 208 3.07 11.94 1.04
CA LEU A 208 2.80 11.41 -0.29
C LEU A 208 4.07 11.52 -1.13
N SER A 209 4.48 10.40 -1.73
CA SER A 209 5.62 10.34 -2.65
C SER A 209 5.30 9.41 -3.81
N GLN A 210 5.84 9.72 -4.99
CA GLN A 210 5.64 8.92 -6.20
C GLN A 210 6.86 8.06 -6.54
N LEU A 211 7.44 7.38 -5.54
CA LEU A 211 8.65 6.57 -5.67
C LEU A 211 8.56 5.47 -6.75
N PHE A 212 7.34 5.03 -7.07
CA PHE A 212 7.07 3.99 -8.07
C PHE A 212 7.12 4.50 -9.51
N TRP A 213 6.36 5.55 -9.79
CA TRP A 213 6.23 6.08 -11.14
C TRP A 213 7.38 7.01 -11.49
N GLY A 214 7.84 7.80 -10.51
CA GLY A 214 9.02 8.66 -10.65
C GLY A 214 8.89 9.70 -11.77
N SER A 215 7.68 10.18 -12.06
CA SER A 215 7.47 11.17 -13.11
C SER A 215 7.58 12.57 -12.53
N ILE A 216 8.61 13.30 -12.92
CA ILE A 216 8.78 14.70 -12.51
C ILE A 216 7.66 15.56 -13.13
N GLY A 217 6.98 16.39 -12.34
CA GLY A 217 5.98 17.35 -12.83
C GLY A 217 4.78 17.53 -11.91
#